data_AF-A0AA39IIL6-F1
#
_entry.id   AF-A0AA39IIL6-F1
#
_cell.length_a   1.000
_cell.length_b   1.000
_cell.length_c   1.000
_cell.angle_alpha   90.00
_cell.angle_beta   90.00
_cell.angle_gamma   90.00
#
_symmetry.space_group_name_H-M   'P 1'
#
loop_
_entity.id
_entity.type
_entity.pdbx_description
1 polymer ?
#
loop_
_entity_poly.entity_id
_entity_poly.type
_entity_poly.pdbx_seq_one_letter_code
_entity_poly.pdbx_strand_id
1 'polypeptide(L)'
;MVAPRLRLFYICMFATLALTLFSGVSLSDDGCEGIGTPCGKQCCSSGDQLIVGRLGVEKMAASKDQLVAYQKWLNSKGVYYPKIDIRYIDGDRGYGLFAKDDIAPNELIIHIPDTIALNANNIRKIAPFGEMLNKQSKLKPGDELVLFHIMEKPNPKSVFKPYLDMINDRSMTPLITHGNMALEDLPSVMRPLWQVERRRVEESYAFIKDIYSKVTKDEFNFAYNAVHTRSYKAQGNLCIVPLADMANHSLNPNTYQFRMDANNPPLYTIMSSRAIAKDEEITVSYGRLDNSLLWFMFGFHLDNNPNNQAGIPWTFLLDYMLKEGLITPPVLTFIHDNPLNPVVFAKKSGRISEGFRENVEFLLTKADTVAGQPEASREQLDARTNEAIGSILRRFRAVVAQKADNVLKDYEFLWRDDVGSIDAVLSAMHL
;
A
#
# COMPACT_ATOMS: atom_id res chain seq x y z
N MET A 1 25.47 27.61 9.89
CA MET A 1 25.20 26.81 11.10
C MET A 1 23.73 26.97 11.48
N VAL A 2 22.84 26.11 10.97
CA VAL A 2 21.41 26.14 11.29
C VAL A 2 21.12 25.00 12.29
N ALA A 3 20.42 25.35 13.37
CA ALA A 3 20.47 24.68 14.66
C ALA A 3 19.82 23.26 14.71
N PRO A 4 20.33 22.36 15.57
CA PRO A 4 19.80 21.01 15.78
C PRO A 4 18.33 20.93 16.26
N ARG A 5 17.71 22.05 16.66
CA ARG A 5 16.29 22.12 17.04
C ARG A 5 15.33 22.05 15.85
N LEU A 6 15.75 22.41 14.62
CA LEU A 6 14.93 22.20 13.42
C LEU A 6 14.82 20.71 13.05
N ARG A 7 15.82 19.88 13.32
CA ARG A 7 15.74 18.44 13.00
C ARG A 7 14.68 17.70 13.82
N LEU A 8 14.45 18.09 15.09
CA LEU A 8 13.54 17.38 15.98
C LEU A 8 12.05 17.64 15.66
N PHE A 9 11.70 18.86 15.24
CA PHE A 9 10.32 19.22 14.88
C PHE A 9 9.87 18.58 13.56
N TYR A 10 10.79 18.42 12.60
CA TYR A 10 10.49 17.80 11.29
C TYR A 10 10.36 16.28 11.35
N ILE A 11 11.08 15.58 12.24
CA ILE A 11 10.93 14.13 12.45
C ILE A 11 9.50 13.78 12.93
N CYS A 12 8.88 14.64 13.74
CA CYS A 12 7.51 14.45 14.20
C CYS A 12 6.47 14.64 13.06
N MET A 13 6.73 15.54 12.11
CA MET A 13 5.83 15.78 10.97
C MET A 13 5.88 14.65 9.92
N PHE A 14 7.04 14.00 9.73
CA PHE A 14 7.18 12.82 8.88
C PHE A 14 6.42 11.59 9.41
N ALA A 15 6.33 11.43 10.73
CA ALA A 15 5.50 10.39 11.33
C ALA A 15 4.00 10.65 11.08
N THR A 16 3.59 11.92 11.16
CA THR A 16 2.22 12.35 10.86
C THR A 16 1.89 12.23 9.37
N LEU A 17 2.86 12.38 8.45
CA LEU A 17 2.65 12.27 6.99
C LEU A 17 2.58 10.82 6.49
N ALA A 18 3.41 9.93 7.04
CA ALA A 18 3.18 8.49 6.88
C ALA A 18 1.79 8.15 7.44
N LEU A 19 1.41 8.69 8.60
CA LEU A 19 0.06 8.51 9.12
C LEU A 19 -1.02 9.17 8.25
N THR A 20 -0.90 10.37 7.68
CA THR A 20 -1.99 10.97 6.86
C THR A 20 -2.13 10.32 5.48
N LEU A 21 -1.05 9.76 4.92
CA LEU A 21 -1.14 8.86 3.76
C LEU A 21 -1.72 7.48 4.14
N PHE A 22 -1.70 7.09 5.42
CA PHE A 22 -2.15 5.76 5.92
C PHE A 22 -3.29 5.78 6.96
N SER A 23 -3.88 6.95 7.25
CA SER A 23 -4.91 7.21 8.25
C SER A 23 -5.86 8.27 7.69
N GLY A 24 -6.90 7.81 7.00
CA GLY A 24 -8.12 8.60 6.81
C GLY A 24 -8.04 9.69 5.74
N VAL A 25 -8.03 9.28 4.47
CA VAL A 25 -9.19 9.68 3.67
C VAL A 25 -10.19 8.56 3.88
N SER A 26 -11.16 8.79 4.76
CA SER A 26 -12.47 8.19 4.52
C SER A 26 -12.84 8.55 3.09
N LEU A 27 -13.07 7.56 2.23
CA LEU A 27 -13.89 7.81 1.05
C LEU A 27 -15.27 8.17 1.61
N SER A 28 -15.47 9.45 1.93
CA SER A 28 -16.79 10.04 1.77
C SER A 28 -17.08 9.95 0.28
N ASP A 29 -18.20 9.33 -0.02
CA ASP A 29 -18.86 9.40 -1.32
C ASP A 29 -19.04 10.87 -1.70
N ASP A 30 -18.08 11.42 -2.43
CA ASP A 30 -18.28 12.67 -3.16
C ASP A 30 -18.42 12.33 -4.64
N GLY A 31 -19.68 12.32 -5.09
CA GLY A 31 -20.03 12.68 -6.46
C GLY A 31 -20.26 11.53 -7.45
N CYS A 32 -21.16 10.59 -7.14
CA CYS A 32 -21.96 9.97 -8.20
C CYS A 32 -23.01 10.98 -8.69
N GLU A 33 -22.59 11.97 -9.48
CA GLU A 33 -23.50 12.71 -10.35
C GLU A 33 -23.54 12.02 -11.71
N GLY A 34 -24.70 11.47 -12.03
CA GLY A 34 -24.93 10.70 -13.24
C GLY A 34 -24.91 11.55 -14.50
N ILE A 35 -24.27 11.04 -15.53
CA ILE A 35 -24.76 11.15 -16.90
C ILE A 35 -24.57 9.78 -17.54
N GLY A 36 -25.71 9.12 -17.82
CA GLY A 36 -25.73 7.94 -18.68
C GLY A 36 -25.48 8.34 -20.13
N THR A 37 -24.51 7.70 -20.77
CA THR A 37 -24.59 7.31 -22.18
C THR A 37 -23.51 6.27 -22.51
N PRO A 38 -23.79 5.29 -23.38
CA PRO A 38 -22.95 4.10 -23.54
C PRO A 38 -21.83 4.37 -24.54
N CYS A 39 -20.57 4.34 -24.09
CA CYS A 39 -19.44 4.40 -24.99
C CYS A 39 -18.95 2.99 -25.35
N GLY A 40 -19.31 2.58 -26.57
CA GLY A 40 -18.41 1.97 -27.55
C GLY A 40 -17.53 0.80 -27.13
N LYS A 41 -17.87 -0.38 -27.65
CA LYS A 41 -16.99 -1.54 -27.79
C LYS A 41 -15.59 -1.15 -28.31
N GLN A 42 -14.56 -1.25 -27.47
CA GLN A 42 -13.23 -1.77 -27.82
C GLN A 42 -12.28 -1.64 -26.63
N CYS A 43 -12.02 -2.78 -25.97
CA CYS A 43 -10.76 -3.19 -25.35
C CYS A 43 -11.07 -4.34 -24.37
N CYS A 44 -11.62 -5.43 -24.90
CA CYS A 44 -11.45 -6.74 -24.27
C CYS A 44 -10.09 -7.27 -24.71
N SER A 45 -9.05 -6.90 -23.99
CA SER A 45 -7.79 -7.65 -23.99
C SER A 45 -7.51 -8.02 -22.54
N SER A 46 -7.82 -9.28 -22.20
CA SER A 46 -7.24 -10.00 -21.07
C SER A 46 -5.72 -10.06 -21.29
N GLY A 47 -5.02 -9.02 -20.87
CA GLY A 47 -3.57 -9.03 -20.75
C GLY A 47 -3.26 -9.53 -19.36
N ASP A 48 -2.67 -10.73 -19.27
CA ASP A 48 -2.04 -11.20 -18.05
C ASP A 48 -1.01 -10.14 -17.61
N GLN A 49 -1.28 -9.48 -16.48
CA GLN A 49 -0.33 -8.55 -15.88
C GLN A 49 0.74 -9.39 -15.17
N LEU A 50 1.97 -9.32 -15.66
CA LEU A 50 3.10 -10.02 -15.08
C LEU A 50 3.42 -9.41 -13.69
N ILE A 51 3.36 -10.26 -12.67
CA ILE A 51 3.96 -9.94 -11.37
C ILE A 51 5.44 -10.29 -11.48
N VAL A 52 6.31 -9.29 -11.43
CA VAL A 52 7.76 -9.49 -11.52
C VAL A 52 8.38 -9.43 -10.13
N GLY A 53 9.11 -10.49 -9.76
CA GLY A 53 10.11 -10.47 -8.69
C GLY A 53 9.66 -10.95 -7.31
N ARG A 54 9.92 -12.23 -7.00
CA ARG A 54 10.19 -12.69 -5.62
C ARG A 54 11.39 -13.65 -5.62
N LEU A 55 12.53 -13.20 -5.09
CA LEU A 55 13.76 -13.99 -4.99
C LEU A 55 13.67 -15.05 -3.85
N GLY A 56 13.88 -16.33 -4.20
CA GLY A 56 14.75 -17.24 -3.46
C GLY A 56 14.33 -17.84 -2.11
N VAL A 57 13.12 -18.40 -1.94
CA VAL A 57 12.78 -19.31 -0.81
C VAL A 57 11.97 -20.50 -1.31
N GLU A 58 12.09 -21.69 -0.71
CA GLU A 58 11.27 -22.86 -1.03
C GLU A 58 9.77 -22.52 -0.96
N LYS A 59 9.16 -22.44 -2.14
CA LYS A 59 7.74 -22.11 -2.33
C LYS A 59 6.95 -23.41 -2.30
N MET A 60 6.19 -23.67 -1.23
CA MET A 60 5.39 -24.89 -1.14
C MET A 60 3.90 -24.56 -1.18
N ALA A 61 3.26 -24.89 -2.30
CA ALA A 61 1.82 -25.00 -2.36
C ALA A 61 1.34 -25.97 -1.25
N ALA A 62 0.23 -25.62 -0.58
CA ALA A 62 -0.38 -26.54 0.38
C ALA A 62 -0.71 -27.88 -0.29
N SER A 63 -0.60 -28.98 0.45
CA SER A 63 -0.95 -30.31 -0.05
C SER A 63 -2.44 -30.38 -0.39
N LYS A 64 -2.83 -31.33 -1.24
CA LYS A 64 -4.24 -31.57 -1.58
C LYS A 64 -5.09 -31.79 -0.32
N ASP A 65 -4.56 -32.50 0.68
CA ASP A 65 -5.26 -32.78 1.93
C ASP A 65 -5.45 -31.51 2.78
N GLN A 66 -4.45 -30.61 2.79
CA GLN A 66 -4.58 -29.31 3.46
C GLN A 66 -5.67 -28.45 2.82
N LEU A 67 -5.70 -28.39 1.48
CA LEU A 67 -6.74 -27.64 0.75
C LEU A 67 -8.14 -28.22 1.02
N VAL A 68 -8.29 -29.55 1.00
CA VAL A 68 -9.57 -30.22 1.32
C VAL A 68 -9.99 -29.95 2.76
N ALA A 69 -9.05 -29.99 3.72
CA ALA A 69 -9.33 -29.67 5.12
C ALA A 69 -9.77 -28.21 5.29
N TYR A 70 -9.13 -27.27 4.58
CA TYR A 70 -9.50 -25.87 4.58
C TYR A 70 -10.90 -25.63 4.01
N GLN A 71 -11.24 -26.24 2.88
CA GLN A 71 -12.59 -26.14 2.30
C GLN A 71 -13.66 -26.73 3.23
N LYS A 72 -13.39 -27.88 3.86
CA LYS A 72 -14.31 -28.45 4.88
C LYS A 72 -14.49 -27.50 6.06
N TRP A 73 -13.42 -26.84 6.49
CA TRP A 73 -13.46 -25.85 7.56
C TRP A 73 -14.31 -24.64 7.17
N LEU A 74 -14.10 -24.02 6.00
CA LEU A 74 -14.94 -22.92 5.50
C LEU A 74 -16.43 -23.29 5.49
N ASN A 75 -16.78 -24.47 4.97
CA ASN A 75 -18.16 -24.97 4.96
C ASN A 75 -18.73 -25.09 6.39
N SER A 76 -17.97 -25.66 7.34
CA SER A 76 -18.40 -25.77 8.75
C SER A 76 -18.54 -24.43 9.46
N LYS A 77 -17.95 -23.37 8.92
CA LYS A 77 -18.05 -22.00 9.44
C LYS A 77 -19.15 -21.18 8.77
N GLY A 78 -19.93 -21.79 7.88
CA GLY A 78 -21.05 -21.14 7.20
C GLY A 78 -20.61 -20.11 6.16
N VAL A 79 -19.41 -20.25 5.60
CA VAL A 79 -18.95 -19.39 4.49
C VAL A 79 -19.71 -19.79 3.23
N TYR A 80 -20.28 -18.80 2.54
CA TYR A 80 -20.93 -18.99 1.24
C TYR A 80 -19.93 -18.67 0.13
N TYR A 81 -19.69 -19.62 -0.79
CA TYR A 81 -18.76 -19.48 -1.93
C TYR A 81 -18.99 -20.54 -3.03
N PRO A 82 -20.25 -20.81 -3.46
CA PRO A 82 -20.58 -22.02 -4.25
C PRO A 82 -19.95 -22.07 -5.65
N LYS A 83 -19.64 -20.91 -6.24
CA LYS A 83 -19.02 -20.77 -7.56
C LYS A 83 -17.52 -20.48 -7.50
N ILE A 84 -16.88 -20.72 -6.35
CA ILE A 84 -15.47 -20.43 -6.15
C ILE A 84 -14.65 -21.70 -6.15
N ASP A 85 -13.57 -21.67 -6.92
CA ASP A 85 -12.48 -22.61 -6.85
C ASP A 85 -11.23 -21.92 -6.30
N ILE A 86 -10.45 -22.62 -5.46
CA ILE A 86 -9.23 -22.09 -4.85
C ILE A 86 -8.06 -22.81 -5.51
N ARG A 87 -7.27 -22.07 -6.29
CA ARG A 87 -6.21 -22.66 -7.11
C ARG A 87 -4.87 -22.05 -6.77
N TYR A 88 -3.85 -22.89 -6.70
CA TYR A 88 -2.48 -22.40 -6.71
C TYR A 88 -2.11 -22.02 -8.14
N ILE A 89 -1.67 -20.78 -8.34
CA ILE A 89 -1.30 -20.25 -9.65
C ILE A 89 0.17 -20.58 -9.91
N ASP A 90 1.06 -19.96 -9.13
CA ASP A 90 2.50 -20.11 -9.25
C ASP A 90 3.20 -19.59 -7.99
N GLY A 91 4.53 -19.57 -8.02
CA GLY A 91 5.35 -19.11 -6.92
C GLY A 91 5.35 -17.60 -6.65
N ASP A 92 4.88 -16.78 -7.58
CA ASP A 92 4.91 -15.32 -7.43
C ASP A 92 3.56 -14.80 -6.96
N ARG A 93 2.47 -15.39 -7.47
CA ARG A 93 1.08 -15.03 -7.15
C ARG A 93 0.52 -15.87 -6.00
N GLY A 94 1.02 -17.08 -5.80
CA GLY A 94 0.52 -17.99 -4.78
C GLY A 94 -0.87 -18.53 -5.12
N TYR A 95 -1.77 -18.55 -4.14
CA TYR A 95 -3.17 -18.96 -4.35
C TYR A 95 -4.00 -17.81 -4.93
N GLY A 96 -5.01 -18.16 -5.71
CA GLY A 96 -6.03 -17.25 -6.23
C GLY A 96 -7.43 -17.87 -6.16
N LEU A 97 -8.44 -17.02 -6.33
CA LEU A 97 -9.84 -17.43 -6.44
C LEU A 97 -10.24 -17.46 -7.91
N PHE A 98 -10.93 -18.51 -8.34
CA PHE A 98 -11.35 -18.69 -9.73
C PHE A 98 -12.83 -19.02 -9.80
N ALA A 99 -13.51 -18.55 -10.85
CA ALA A 99 -14.89 -18.90 -11.11
C ALA A 99 -15.00 -20.37 -11.51
N LYS A 100 -15.78 -21.16 -10.77
CA LYS A 100 -16.06 -22.57 -11.07
C LYS A 100 -17.06 -22.72 -12.23
N ASP A 101 -17.95 -21.75 -12.37
CA ASP A 101 -18.99 -21.60 -13.37
C ASP A 101 -19.17 -20.10 -13.70
N ASP A 102 -19.90 -19.77 -14.75
CA ASP A 102 -20.18 -18.38 -15.10
C ASP A 102 -20.90 -17.64 -13.95
N ILE A 103 -20.42 -16.43 -13.64
CA ILE A 103 -20.97 -15.54 -12.62
C ILE A 103 -21.57 -14.33 -13.33
N ALA A 104 -22.86 -14.06 -13.06
CA ALA A 104 -23.56 -12.91 -13.62
C ALA A 104 -23.09 -11.58 -13.01
N PRO A 105 -23.32 -10.42 -13.63
CA PRO A 105 -23.06 -9.13 -13.01
C PRO A 105 -23.89 -8.92 -11.73
N ASN A 106 -23.31 -8.27 -10.71
CA ASN A 106 -23.91 -8.05 -9.39
C ASN A 106 -24.38 -9.33 -8.70
N GLU A 107 -23.77 -10.46 -9.03
CA GLU A 107 -24.02 -11.73 -8.36
C GLU A 107 -23.22 -11.79 -7.06
N LEU A 108 -23.86 -12.31 -6.01
CA LEU A 108 -23.18 -12.63 -4.77
C LEU A 108 -22.18 -13.76 -4.99
N ILE A 109 -20.90 -13.47 -4.75
CA ILE A 109 -19.81 -14.43 -4.91
C ILE A 109 -19.49 -15.08 -3.56
N ILE A 110 -19.21 -14.26 -2.54
CA ILE A 110 -18.76 -14.71 -1.22
C ILE A 110 -19.50 -13.98 -0.10
N HIS A 111 -19.95 -14.73 0.91
CA HIS A 111 -20.25 -14.20 2.25
C HIS A 111 -19.43 -14.93 3.31
N ILE A 112 -18.74 -14.17 4.16
CA ILE A 112 -17.93 -14.68 5.26
C ILE A 112 -18.45 -14.11 6.57
N PRO A 113 -18.94 -14.94 7.51
CA PRO A 113 -19.29 -14.48 8.85
C PRO A 113 -18.09 -13.85 9.57
N ASP A 114 -18.27 -12.66 10.13
CA ASP A 114 -17.21 -11.93 10.84
C ASP A 114 -16.65 -12.73 12.02
N THR A 115 -17.38 -13.73 12.53
CA THR A 115 -16.92 -14.66 13.59
C THR A 115 -15.64 -15.42 13.25
N ILE A 116 -15.31 -15.58 11.96
CA ILE A 116 -14.04 -16.22 11.54
C ILE A 116 -12.96 -15.24 11.10
N ALA A 117 -13.25 -13.93 11.09
CA ALA A 117 -12.23 -12.95 10.80
C ALA A 117 -11.21 -12.92 11.94
N LEU A 118 -9.92 -12.95 11.59
CA LEU A 118 -8.83 -12.79 12.54
C LEU A 118 -8.60 -11.29 12.77
N ASN A 119 -9.20 -10.80 13.85
CA ASN A 119 -9.01 -9.46 14.40
C ASN A 119 -8.90 -9.57 15.94
N ALA A 120 -8.40 -8.52 16.59
CA ALA A 120 -8.19 -8.48 18.04
C ALA A 120 -9.44 -8.92 18.84
N ASN A 121 -10.63 -8.49 18.42
CA ASN A 121 -11.88 -8.81 19.12
C ASN A 121 -12.22 -10.30 19.09
N ASN A 122 -11.98 -10.97 17.96
CA ASN A 122 -12.29 -12.38 17.81
C ASN A 122 -11.23 -13.28 18.43
N ILE A 123 -9.94 -12.97 18.27
CA ILE A 123 -8.88 -13.81 18.84
C ILE A 123 -8.89 -13.81 20.37
N ARG A 124 -9.32 -12.71 21.00
CA ARG A 124 -9.49 -12.62 22.46
C ARG A 124 -10.60 -13.50 23.03
N LYS A 125 -11.50 -14.04 22.19
CA LYS A 125 -12.58 -14.96 22.59
C LYS A 125 -12.12 -16.44 22.57
N ILE A 126 -10.94 -16.73 22.05
CA ILE A 126 -10.47 -18.11 21.83
C ILE A 126 -9.64 -18.58 23.02
N ALA A 127 -10.16 -19.49 23.84
CA ALA A 127 -9.40 -20.06 24.95
C ALA A 127 -8.37 -21.11 24.47
N PRO A 128 -7.20 -21.24 25.13
CA PRO A 128 -6.70 -20.41 26.24
C PRO A 128 -5.98 -19.12 25.79
N PHE A 129 -5.83 -18.91 24.47
CA PHE A 129 -5.07 -17.79 23.92
C PHE A 129 -5.60 -16.41 24.37
N GLY A 130 -6.91 -16.19 24.25
CA GLY A 130 -7.57 -14.97 24.66
C GLY A 130 -7.45 -14.71 26.16
N GLU A 131 -7.49 -15.75 26.99
CA GLU A 131 -7.28 -15.62 28.44
C GLU A 131 -5.85 -15.19 28.77
N MET A 132 -4.86 -15.71 28.05
CA MET A 132 -3.48 -15.25 28.15
C MET A 132 -3.37 -13.79 27.69
N LEU A 133 -3.95 -13.45 26.55
CA LEU A 133 -3.86 -12.11 25.97
C LEU A 133 -4.54 -11.04 26.84
N ASN A 134 -5.66 -11.37 27.49
CA ASN A 134 -6.34 -10.47 28.42
C ASN A 134 -5.48 -10.11 29.65
N LYS A 135 -4.46 -10.93 29.98
CA LYS A 135 -3.45 -10.62 31.02
C LYS A 135 -2.30 -9.75 30.49
N GLN A 136 -2.22 -9.54 29.18
CA GLN A 136 -1.15 -8.83 28.49
C GLN A 136 -1.67 -7.53 27.87
N SER A 137 -1.79 -6.46 28.66
CA SER A 137 -2.36 -5.18 28.20
C SER A 137 -1.44 -4.34 27.31
N LYS A 138 -0.21 -4.79 27.03
CA LYS A 138 0.82 -4.01 26.33
C LYS A 138 0.84 -4.20 24.81
N LEU A 139 0.25 -5.28 24.29
CA LEU A 139 0.29 -5.56 22.85
C LEU A 139 -0.69 -4.67 22.08
N LYS A 140 -0.23 -4.16 20.94
CA LYS A 140 -1.11 -3.49 19.99
C LYS A 140 -1.91 -4.56 19.23
N PRO A 141 -3.14 -4.26 18.77
CA PRO A 141 -4.00 -5.20 18.04
C PRO A 141 -3.33 -5.99 16.90
N GLY A 142 -2.42 -5.36 16.14
CA GLY A 142 -1.64 -6.04 15.11
C GLY A 142 -0.65 -7.06 15.67
N ASP A 143 0.03 -6.74 16.77
CA ASP A 143 0.97 -7.65 17.44
C ASP A 143 0.24 -8.84 18.08
N GLU A 144 -1.01 -8.65 18.52
CA GLU A 144 -1.86 -9.74 19.00
C GLU A 144 -2.12 -10.79 17.91
N LEU A 145 -2.35 -10.34 16.67
CA LEU A 145 -2.53 -11.23 15.52
C LEU A 145 -1.23 -11.95 15.15
N VAL A 146 -0.10 -11.26 15.22
CA VAL A 146 1.22 -11.88 14.98
C VAL A 146 1.48 -12.97 16.02
N LEU A 147 1.26 -12.67 17.31
CA LEU A 147 1.41 -13.66 18.38
C LEU A 147 0.41 -14.83 18.23
N PHE A 148 -0.84 -14.54 17.86
CA PHE A 148 -1.84 -15.57 17.56
C PHE A 148 -1.36 -16.51 16.47
N HIS A 149 -0.87 -15.97 15.35
CA HIS A 149 -0.34 -16.76 14.26
C HIS A 149 0.86 -17.63 14.70
N ILE A 150 1.80 -17.09 15.47
CA ILE A 150 2.96 -17.83 16.02
C ILE A 150 2.52 -19.02 16.87
N MET A 151 1.55 -18.82 17.77
CA MET A 151 1.12 -19.85 18.71
C MET A 151 0.16 -20.88 18.10
N GLU A 152 -0.75 -20.45 17.24
CA GLU A 152 -1.83 -21.29 16.73
C GLU A 152 -1.47 -22.06 15.47
N LYS A 153 -0.55 -21.56 14.63
CA LYS A 153 -0.10 -22.31 13.43
C LYS A 153 0.50 -23.68 13.77
N PRO A 154 1.38 -23.83 14.77
CA PRO A 154 1.89 -25.15 15.16
C PRO A 154 0.91 -25.94 16.05
N ASN A 155 -0.15 -25.33 16.58
CA ASN A 155 -1.10 -25.98 17.48
C ASN A 155 -2.05 -26.92 16.71
N PRO A 156 -1.95 -28.25 16.85
CA PRO A 156 -2.81 -29.18 16.11
C PRO A 156 -4.28 -29.13 16.55
N LYS A 157 -4.57 -28.52 17.70
CA LYS A 157 -5.94 -28.34 18.22
C LYS A 157 -6.53 -26.98 17.88
N SER A 158 -5.80 -26.12 17.16
CA SER A 158 -6.32 -24.81 16.78
C SER A 158 -7.56 -24.95 15.92
N VAL A 159 -8.63 -24.24 16.26
CA VAL A 159 -9.81 -24.14 15.40
C VAL A 159 -9.46 -23.48 14.06
N PHE A 160 -8.40 -22.67 14.00
CA PHE A 160 -7.93 -22.02 12.78
C PHE A 160 -6.84 -22.82 12.05
N LYS A 161 -6.48 -24.01 12.53
CA LYS A 161 -5.43 -24.85 11.92
C LYS A 161 -5.62 -25.05 10.41
N PRO A 162 -6.83 -25.38 9.89
CA PRO A 162 -6.99 -25.59 8.45
C PRO A 162 -6.72 -24.33 7.61
N TYR A 163 -7.05 -23.15 8.14
CA TYR A 163 -6.75 -21.88 7.47
C TYR A 163 -5.26 -21.52 7.58
N LEU A 164 -4.68 -21.60 8.78
CA LEU A 164 -3.27 -21.29 9.00
C LEU A 164 -2.34 -22.23 8.22
N ASP A 165 -2.77 -23.45 7.93
CA ASP A 165 -2.05 -24.40 7.07
C ASP A 165 -2.14 -24.09 5.57
N MET A 166 -2.97 -23.15 5.14
CA MET A 166 -2.91 -22.60 3.78
C MET A 166 -1.87 -21.50 3.65
N ILE A 167 -1.53 -20.83 4.76
CA ILE A 167 -0.47 -19.81 4.81
C ILE A 167 0.89 -20.52 4.91
N ASN A 168 1.39 -21.05 3.79
CA ASN A 168 2.67 -21.75 3.71
C ASN A 168 3.71 -21.04 2.85
N ASP A 169 3.31 -19.99 2.13
CA ASP A 169 4.24 -19.18 1.35
C ASP A 169 5.20 -18.43 2.29
N ARG A 170 6.46 -18.88 2.30
CA ARG A 170 7.55 -18.32 3.10
C ARG A 170 8.20 -17.12 2.44
N SER A 171 7.77 -16.70 1.25
CA SER A 171 8.23 -15.46 0.66
C SER A 171 7.77 -14.28 1.52
N MET A 172 8.69 -13.36 1.76
CA MET A 172 8.50 -12.25 2.67
C MET A 172 8.74 -10.94 1.95
N THR A 173 8.09 -9.90 2.44
CA THR A 173 8.26 -8.55 1.92
C THR A 173 9.70 -8.08 2.13
N PRO A 174 10.16 -7.14 1.28
CA PRO A 174 11.43 -6.44 1.45
C PRO A 174 11.59 -5.85 2.85
N LEU A 175 10.49 -5.42 3.49
CA LEU A 175 10.52 -4.91 4.85
C LEU A 175 11.15 -5.92 5.83
N ILE A 176 11.01 -7.23 5.59
CA ILE A 176 11.63 -8.28 6.40
C ILE A 176 12.97 -8.72 5.82
N THR A 177 13.03 -9.01 4.52
CA THR A 177 14.17 -9.66 3.87
C THR A 177 15.33 -8.70 3.59
N HIS A 178 15.05 -7.42 3.35
CA HIS A 178 16.05 -6.43 2.95
C HIS A 178 16.42 -5.48 4.09
N GLY A 179 16.38 -5.97 5.34
CA GLY A 179 16.61 -5.16 6.54
C GLY A 179 17.96 -4.41 6.61
N ASN A 180 18.95 -4.85 5.82
CA ASN A 180 20.29 -4.25 5.73
C ASN A 180 20.47 -3.33 4.50
N MET A 181 19.40 -3.05 3.74
CA MET A 181 19.45 -2.17 2.58
C MET A 181 19.92 -0.76 2.96
N ALA A 182 20.79 -0.17 2.13
CA ALA A 182 21.17 1.22 2.26
C ALA A 182 19.98 2.12 1.96
N LEU A 183 19.72 3.12 2.82
CA LEU A 183 18.59 4.04 2.62
C LEU A 183 18.70 4.80 1.30
N GLU A 184 19.93 4.99 0.82
CA GLU A 184 20.23 5.66 -0.43
C GLU A 184 19.65 4.92 -1.63
N ASP A 185 19.41 3.61 -1.53
CA ASP A 185 18.83 2.80 -2.60
C ASP A 185 17.31 2.95 -2.72
N LEU A 186 16.68 3.56 -1.71
CA LEU A 186 15.26 3.93 -1.76
C LEU A 186 15.08 5.36 -2.29
N PRO A 187 14.02 5.60 -3.08
CA PRO A 187 13.53 6.94 -3.35
C PRO A 187 13.42 7.73 -2.06
N SER A 188 13.92 8.97 -2.10
CA SER A 188 14.09 9.81 -0.90
C SER A 188 12.82 9.95 -0.05
N VAL A 189 11.65 10.01 -0.68
CA VAL A 189 10.34 10.10 -0.03
C VAL A 189 9.93 8.82 0.71
N MET A 190 10.47 7.65 0.34
CA MET A 190 10.18 6.38 1.01
C MET A 190 11.02 6.16 2.27
N ARG A 191 12.19 6.81 2.38
CA ARG A 191 13.16 6.54 3.46
C ARG A 191 12.56 6.72 4.86
N PRO A 192 11.78 7.79 5.16
CA PRO A 192 11.17 7.94 6.48
C PRO A 192 10.19 6.81 6.81
N LEU A 193 9.35 6.42 5.84
CA LEU A 193 8.41 5.31 6.01
C LEU A 193 9.16 4.01 6.30
N TRP A 194 10.18 3.69 5.50
CA TRP A 194 11.03 2.52 5.70
C TRP A 194 11.62 2.47 7.10
N GLN A 195 12.22 3.56 7.56
CA GLN A 195 12.82 3.64 8.90
C GLN A 195 11.79 3.44 10.02
N VAL A 196 10.61 4.04 9.88
CA VAL A 196 9.53 3.92 10.86
C VAL A 196 9.02 2.48 10.94
N GLU A 197 8.73 1.85 9.81
CA GLU A 197 8.20 0.48 9.80
C GLU A 197 9.26 -0.55 10.22
N ARG A 198 10.53 -0.37 9.83
CA ARG A 198 11.64 -1.22 10.32
C ARG A 198 11.77 -1.14 11.85
N ARG A 199 11.65 0.05 12.42
CA ARG A 199 11.63 0.22 13.89
C ARG A 199 10.43 -0.50 14.50
N ARG A 200 9.24 -0.38 13.92
CA ARG A 200 8.03 -1.06 14.40
C ARG A 200 8.16 -2.58 14.36
N VAL A 201 8.79 -3.14 13.34
CA VAL A 201 9.08 -4.59 13.26
C VAL A 201 9.98 -5.02 14.42
N GLU A 202 11.05 -4.28 14.70
CA GLU A 202 11.97 -4.62 15.81
C GLU A 202 11.31 -4.44 17.19
N GLU A 203 10.52 -3.38 17.38
CA GLU A 203 9.73 -3.17 18.60
C GLU A 203 8.71 -4.30 18.81
N SER A 204 7.96 -4.66 17.77
CA SER A 204 7.00 -5.77 17.78
C SER A 204 7.67 -7.09 18.16
N TYR A 205 8.82 -7.39 17.56
CA TYR A 205 9.60 -8.58 17.91
C TYR A 205 10.00 -8.59 19.38
N ALA A 206 10.51 -7.47 19.90
CA ALA A 206 10.90 -7.36 21.31
C ALA A 206 9.73 -7.61 22.27
N PHE A 207 8.56 -7.01 22.00
CA PHE A 207 7.36 -7.22 22.81
C PHE A 207 6.85 -8.67 22.75
N ILE A 208 6.81 -9.27 21.56
CA ILE A 208 6.37 -10.66 21.40
C ILE A 208 7.36 -11.62 22.06
N LYS A 209 8.67 -11.35 21.98
CA LYS A 209 9.71 -12.15 22.64
C LYS A 209 9.64 -12.09 24.16
N ASP A 210 9.24 -10.94 24.73
CA ASP A 210 9.02 -10.79 26.18
C ASP A 210 7.85 -11.68 26.67
N ILE A 211 6.76 -11.72 25.90
CA ILE A 211 5.55 -12.51 26.25
C ILE A 211 5.73 -14.00 25.95
N TYR A 212 6.31 -14.33 24.80
CA TYR A 212 6.50 -15.69 24.32
C TYR A 212 7.97 -15.94 24.01
N SER A 213 8.77 -16.13 25.06
CA SER A 213 10.24 -16.25 25.00
C SER A 213 10.78 -17.36 24.09
N LYS A 214 9.95 -18.36 23.73
CA LYS A 214 10.31 -19.45 22.82
C LYS A 214 10.34 -19.05 21.34
N VAL A 215 9.71 -17.92 20.96
CA VAL A 215 9.66 -17.48 19.56
C VAL A 215 11.05 -17.30 18.97
N THR A 216 11.29 -17.86 17.80
CA THR A 216 12.49 -17.58 16.99
C THR A 216 12.28 -16.37 16.11
N LYS A 217 13.36 -15.71 15.66
CA LYS A 217 13.23 -14.56 14.74
C LYS A 217 12.57 -14.98 13.42
N ASP A 218 12.81 -16.20 12.95
CA ASP A 218 12.21 -16.71 11.70
C ASP A 218 10.71 -16.97 11.83
N GLU A 219 10.26 -17.54 12.96
CA GLU A 219 8.82 -17.68 13.24
C GLU A 219 8.11 -16.33 13.34
N PHE A 220 8.75 -15.36 14.01
CA PHE A 220 8.23 -14.00 14.07
C PHE A 220 8.17 -13.35 12.69
N ASN A 221 9.28 -13.36 11.93
CA ASN A 221 9.37 -12.74 10.61
C ASN A 221 8.29 -13.30 9.67
N PHE A 222 8.09 -14.62 9.70
CA PHE A 222 7.05 -15.28 8.93
C PHE A 222 5.64 -14.85 9.34
N ALA A 223 5.33 -14.88 10.63
CA ALA A 223 4.02 -14.50 11.14
C ALA A 223 3.72 -13.01 10.91
N TYR A 224 4.70 -12.14 11.13
CA TYR A 224 4.59 -10.71 10.90
C TYR A 224 4.28 -10.43 9.43
N ASN A 225 5.04 -11.05 8.52
CA ASN A 225 4.81 -10.96 7.08
C ASN A 225 3.42 -11.46 6.68
N ALA A 226 3.03 -12.65 7.14
CA ALA A 226 1.73 -13.24 6.84
C ALA A 226 0.57 -12.35 7.29
N VAL A 227 0.66 -11.75 8.49
CA VAL A 227 -0.39 -10.87 9.02
C VAL A 227 -0.47 -9.56 8.24
N HIS A 228 0.66 -8.90 7.96
CA HIS A 228 0.66 -7.56 7.35
C HIS A 228 0.35 -7.58 5.85
N THR A 229 0.68 -8.65 5.14
CA THR A 229 0.40 -8.80 3.70
C THR A 229 -1.04 -9.22 3.40
N ARG A 230 -1.75 -9.81 4.38
CA ARG A 230 -3.10 -10.38 4.22
C ARG A 230 -4.19 -9.62 4.98
N SER A 231 -3.79 -8.63 5.79
CA SER A 231 -4.75 -7.83 6.54
C SER A 231 -5.14 -6.57 5.81
N TYR A 232 -6.38 -6.14 6.05
CA TYR A 232 -6.84 -4.79 5.76
C TYR A 232 -7.16 -4.08 7.08
N LYS A 233 -7.21 -2.75 7.04
CA LYS A 233 -7.62 -1.95 8.19
C LYS A 233 -9.15 -1.89 8.25
N ALA A 234 -9.72 -2.45 9.31
CA ALA A 234 -11.13 -2.35 9.65
C ALA A 234 -11.29 -1.65 10.99
N GLN A 235 -12.02 -0.53 11.05
CA GLN A 235 -12.26 0.23 12.29
C GLN A 235 -10.96 0.55 13.06
N GLY A 236 -9.88 0.91 12.33
CA GLY A 236 -8.58 1.25 12.90
C GLY A 236 -7.68 0.06 13.29
N ASN A 237 -8.15 -1.18 13.15
CA ASN A 237 -7.39 -2.39 13.51
C ASN A 237 -7.11 -3.28 12.30
N LEU A 238 -6.05 -4.08 12.37
CA LEU A 238 -5.79 -5.11 11.36
C LEU A 238 -6.83 -6.23 11.46
N CYS A 239 -7.27 -6.69 10.30
CA CYS A 239 -8.24 -7.77 10.16
C CYS A 239 -7.86 -8.63 8.97
N ILE A 240 -7.81 -9.96 9.16
CA ILE A 240 -7.66 -10.92 8.06
C ILE A 240 -8.98 -11.68 7.94
N VAL A 241 -9.49 -11.82 6.72
CA VAL A 241 -10.74 -12.52 6.45
C VAL A 241 -10.43 -13.78 5.68
N PRO A 242 -10.42 -14.96 6.34
CA PRO A 242 -10.14 -16.23 5.68
C PRO A 242 -11.01 -16.42 4.44
N LEU A 243 -10.38 -16.74 3.31
CA LEU A 243 -10.92 -16.88 1.94
C LEU A 243 -10.83 -15.60 1.13
N ALA A 244 -11.27 -14.46 1.65
CA ALA A 244 -11.15 -13.19 0.93
C ALA A 244 -9.69 -12.76 0.74
N ASP A 245 -8.82 -13.09 1.71
CA ASP A 245 -7.37 -12.83 1.64
C ASP A 245 -6.61 -13.70 0.60
N MET A 246 -7.30 -14.63 -0.05
CA MET A 246 -6.76 -15.42 -1.17
C MET A 246 -7.01 -14.76 -2.54
N ALA A 247 -7.82 -13.71 -2.61
CA ALA A 247 -8.09 -13.00 -3.86
C ALA A 247 -6.91 -12.08 -4.21
N ASN A 248 -6.36 -12.22 -5.41
CA ASN A 248 -5.23 -11.40 -5.85
C ASN A 248 -5.65 -9.98 -6.26
N HIS A 249 -4.67 -9.08 -6.23
CA HIS A 249 -4.81 -7.71 -6.71
C HIS A 249 -5.01 -7.63 -8.23
N SER A 250 -5.90 -6.74 -8.67
CA SER A 250 -5.97 -6.25 -10.04
C SER A 250 -6.20 -4.74 -10.05
N LEU A 251 -5.61 -4.06 -11.05
CA LEU A 251 -5.91 -2.66 -11.35
C LEU A 251 -7.35 -2.48 -11.85
N ASN A 252 -7.91 -3.52 -12.47
CA ASN A 252 -9.28 -3.58 -12.98
C ASN A 252 -10.00 -4.77 -12.34
N PRO A 253 -10.33 -4.70 -11.03
CA PRO A 253 -10.94 -5.83 -10.34
C PRO A 253 -12.32 -6.12 -10.93
N ASN A 254 -12.66 -7.41 -11.02
CA ASN A 254 -13.99 -7.86 -11.45
C ASN A 254 -14.98 -8.01 -10.28
N THR A 255 -14.65 -7.43 -9.12
CA THR A 255 -15.47 -7.46 -7.91
C THR A 255 -15.53 -6.12 -7.17
N TYR A 256 -16.53 -5.98 -6.31
CA TYR A 256 -16.55 -5.00 -5.23
C TYR A 256 -16.76 -5.71 -3.88
N GLN A 257 -16.24 -5.10 -2.81
CA GLN A 257 -16.18 -5.69 -1.46
C GLN A 257 -16.78 -4.73 -0.44
N PHE A 258 -17.55 -5.25 0.50
CA PHE A 258 -18.15 -4.44 1.55
C PHE A 258 -18.49 -5.28 2.78
N ARG A 259 -18.66 -4.60 3.92
CA ARG A 259 -19.11 -5.22 5.17
C ARG A 259 -20.60 -4.93 5.38
N MET A 260 -21.37 -5.95 5.67
CA MET A 260 -22.79 -5.85 6.03
C MET A 260 -22.92 -5.89 7.54
N ASP A 261 -22.89 -4.73 8.18
CA ASP A 261 -22.96 -4.60 9.64
C ASP A 261 -24.37 -4.86 10.22
N ALA A 262 -25.42 -4.74 9.39
CA ALA A 262 -26.80 -4.98 9.81
C ALA A 262 -27.12 -6.48 10.04
N ASN A 263 -26.27 -7.39 9.56
CA ASN A 263 -26.41 -8.82 9.81
C ASN A 263 -25.90 -9.18 11.22
N ASN A 264 -26.43 -10.27 11.79
CA ASN A 264 -25.99 -10.79 13.07
C ASN A 264 -25.61 -12.28 12.96
N PRO A 265 -24.30 -12.61 12.88
CA PRO A 265 -23.15 -11.70 12.93
C PRO A 265 -22.98 -10.89 11.62
N PRO A 266 -22.21 -9.78 11.66
CA PRO A 266 -21.84 -9.04 10.45
C PRO A 266 -21.18 -9.96 9.40
N LEU A 267 -21.34 -9.62 8.12
CA LEU A 267 -20.76 -10.38 7.02
C LEU A 267 -19.74 -9.55 6.24
N TYR A 268 -18.61 -10.15 5.88
CA TYR A 268 -17.77 -9.66 4.80
C TYR A 268 -18.29 -10.23 3.47
N THR A 269 -18.48 -9.36 2.48
CA THR A 269 -19.16 -9.69 1.23
C THR A 269 -18.34 -9.32 0.01
N ILE A 270 -18.30 -10.22 -0.97
CA ILE A 270 -17.73 -9.97 -2.30
C ILE A 270 -18.82 -10.24 -3.34
N MET A 271 -19.03 -9.28 -4.24
CA MET A 271 -19.96 -9.39 -5.37
C MET A 271 -19.24 -9.08 -6.68
N SER A 272 -19.74 -9.63 -7.79
CA SER A 272 -19.18 -9.37 -9.12
C SER A 272 -19.52 -7.95 -9.60
N SER A 273 -18.55 -7.22 -10.13
CA SER A 273 -18.77 -5.91 -10.76
C SER A 273 -19.19 -6.02 -12.22
N ARG A 274 -18.97 -7.18 -12.83
CA ARG A 274 -19.36 -7.55 -14.20
C ARG A 274 -19.58 -9.06 -14.30
N ALA A 275 -19.97 -9.55 -15.47
CA ALA A 275 -19.94 -10.98 -15.73
C ALA A 275 -18.50 -11.52 -15.63
N ILE A 276 -18.32 -12.67 -14.98
CA ILE A 276 -17.03 -13.37 -14.84
C ILE A 276 -17.21 -14.75 -15.47
N ALA A 277 -16.39 -15.07 -16.46
CA ALA A 277 -16.50 -16.35 -17.15
C ALA A 277 -15.98 -17.49 -16.26
N LYS A 278 -16.49 -18.70 -16.47
CA LYS A 278 -15.89 -19.90 -15.90
C LYS A 278 -14.37 -19.92 -16.14
N ASP A 279 -13.63 -20.36 -15.12
CA ASP A 279 -12.17 -20.42 -15.06
C ASP A 279 -11.45 -19.07 -15.10
N GLU A 280 -12.17 -17.94 -15.12
CA GLU A 280 -11.59 -16.61 -14.95
C GLU A 280 -11.22 -16.37 -13.47
N GLU A 281 -10.09 -15.71 -13.23
CA GLU A 281 -9.67 -15.33 -11.88
C GLU A 281 -10.55 -14.22 -11.31
N ILE A 282 -10.98 -14.39 -10.06
CA ILE A 282 -11.71 -13.41 -9.29
C ILE A 282 -10.70 -12.56 -8.53
N THR A 283 -10.66 -11.27 -8.88
CA THR A 283 -9.66 -10.33 -8.40
C THR A 283 -10.30 -9.18 -7.65
N VAL A 284 -9.54 -8.62 -6.71
CA VAL A 284 -9.93 -7.49 -5.86
C VAL A 284 -8.96 -6.35 -6.03
N SER A 285 -9.30 -5.16 -5.54
CA SER A 285 -8.31 -4.09 -5.38
C SER A 285 -7.76 -4.08 -3.96
N TYR A 286 -6.44 -3.98 -3.85
CA TYR A 286 -5.73 -3.70 -2.59
C TYR A 286 -5.62 -2.19 -2.32
N GLY A 287 -6.21 -1.37 -3.19
CA GLY A 287 -6.08 0.08 -3.21
C GLY A 287 -5.38 0.58 -4.48
N ARG A 288 -5.45 1.90 -4.69
CA ARG A 288 -4.73 2.61 -5.76
C ARG A 288 -3.32 2.94 -5.30
N LEU A 289 -2.44 1.94 -5.35
CA LEU A 289 -1.08 2.01 -4.82
C LEU A 289 -0.05 2.06 -5.95
N ASP A 290 0.97 2.89 -5.79
CA ASP A 290 2.16 2.84 -6.65
C ASP A 290 2.99 1.57 -6.35
N ASN A 291 3.88 1.24 -7.28
CA ASN A 291 4.75 0.06 -7.18
C ASN A 291 5.67 0.10 -5.96
N SER A 292 6.05 1.29 -5.51
CA SER A 292 6.89 1.45 -4.33
C SER A 292 6.16 0.95 -3.07
N LEU A 293 4.86 1.24 -2.94
CA LEU A 293 4.01 0.78 -1.86
C LEU A 293 3.57 -0.67 -2.03
N LEU A 294 3.26 -1.11 -3.25
CA LEU A 294 2.95 -2.53 -3.51
C LEU A 294 4.13 -3.43 -3.12
N TRP A 295 5.34 -3.04 -3.53
CA TRP A 295 6.54 -3.78 -3.22
C TRP A 295 6.83 -3.77 -1.73
N PHE A 296 6.71 -2.60 -1.10
CA PHE A 296 6.94 -2.43 0.32
C PHE A 296 5.96 -3.25 1.19
N MET A 297 4.66 -3.19 0.90
CA MET A 297 3.61 -3.78 1.73
C MET A 297 3.29 -5.24 1.38
N PHE A 298 3.41 -5.62 0.11
CA PHE A 298 2.97 -6.93 -0.39
C PHE A 298 4.07 -7.72 -1.10
N GLY A 299 5.26 -7.12 -1.31
CA GLY A 299 6.40 -7.83 -1.91
C GLY A 299 6.18 -8.17 -3.38
N PHE A 300 5.46 -7.33 -4.12
CA PHE A 300 5.33 -7.41 -5.57
C PHE A 300 5.17 -6.03 -6.19
N HIS A 301 5.43 -5.89 -7.48
CA HIS A 301 5.10 -4.69 -8.25
C HIS A 301 4.44 -5.07 -9.57
N LEU A 302 3.82 -4.10 -10.24
CA LEU A 302 3.09 -4.31 -11.49
C LEU A 302 3.81 -3.61 -12.65
N ASP A 303 3.84 -4.27 -13.81
CA ASP A 303 4.28 -3.62 -15.03
C ASP A 303 3.30 -2.51 -15.44
N ASN A 304 3.84 -1.36 -15.87
CA ASN A 304 3.06 -0.21 -16.34
C ASN A 304 1.95 0.26 -15.39
N ASN A 305 2.19 0.22 -14.08
CA ASN A 305 1.21 0.64 -13.08
C ASN A 305 0.79 2.11 -13.28
N PRO A 306 -0.48 2.40 -13.61
CA PRO A 306 -0.96 3.77 -13.84
C PRO A 306 -1.03 4.60 -12.55
N ASN A 307 -0.95 3.96 -11.38
CA ASN A 307 -0.91 4.64 -10.09
C ASN A 307 0.51 5.05 -9.67
N ASN A 308 1.54 4.71 -10.46
CA ASN A 308 2.91 5.13 -10.16
C ASN A 308 3.02 6.65 -10.07
N GLN A 309 3.84 7.09 -9.13
CA GLN A 309 4.09 8.50 -8.85
C GLN A 309 5.51 8.70 -8.33
N ALA A 310 6.17 9.76 -8.78
CA ALA A 310 7.44 10.21 -8.25
C ALA A 310 7.20 11.28 -7.19
N GLY A 311 7.59 11.01 -5.95
CA GLY A 311 7.58 12.01 -4.89
C GLY A 311 8.78 12.95 -5.01
N ILE A 312 8.54 14.26 -5.08
CA ILE A 312 9.60 15.27 -5.13
C ILE A 312 9.81 15.82 -3.72
N PRO A 313 11.00 15.65 -3.11
CA PRO A 313 11.27 16.23 -1.80
C PRO A 313 11.15 17.75 -1.83
N TRP A 314 10.49 18.33 -0.83
CA TRP A 314 10.44 19.79 -0.66
C TRP A 314 11.85 20.40 -0.53
N THR A 315 12.82 19.66 0.02
CA THR A 315 14.22 20.09 0.07
C THR A 315 14.81 20.23 -1.32
N PHE A 316 14.51 19.29 -2.22
CA PHE A 316 14.95 19.38 -3.62
C PHE A 316 14.30 20.58 -4.32
N LEU A 317 13.00 20.77 -4.11
CA LEU A 317 12.26 21.92 -4.64
C LEU A 317 12.91 23.25 -4.23
N LEU A 318 13.10 23.46 -2.92
CA LEU A 318 13.69 24.69 -2.39
C LEU A 318 15.13 24.89 -2.85
N ASP A 319 15.97 23.85 -2.77
CA ASP A 319 17.36 23.91 -3.21
C ASP A 319 17.49 24.28 -4.69
N TYR A 320 16.60 23.74 -5.53
CA TYR A 320 16.57 24.05 -6.95
C TYR A 320 16.14 25.50 -7.18
N MET A 321 15.00 25.92 -6.61
CA MET A 321 14.49 27.28 -6.82
C MET A 321 15.45 28.36 -6.31
N LEU A 322 16.20 28.10 -5.22
CA LEU A 322 17.25 29.00 -4.75
C LEU A 322 18.45 29.06 -5.72
N LYS A 323 18.90 27.91 -6.23
CA LYS A 323 20.07 27.83 -7.13
C LYS A 323 19.81 28.49 -8.48
N GLU A 324 18.60 28.34 -9.02
CA GLU A 324 18.19 28.97 -10.28
C GLU A 324 17.74 30.43 -10.11
N GLY A 325 17.74 30.96 -8.87
CA GLY A 325 17.35 32.34 -8.60
C GLY A 325 15.85 32.61 -8.73
N LEU A 326 15.00 31.57 -8.76
CA LEU A 326 13.55 31.69 -8.75
C LEU A 326 13.02 32.23 -7.42
N ILE A 327 13.74 31.94 -6.32
CA ILE A 327 13.52 32.52 -5.00
C ILE A 327 14.84 32.96 -4.38
N THR A 328 14.77 33.81 -3.37
CA THR A 328 15.93 34.27 -2.58
C THR A 328 15.83 33.83 -1.13
N PRO A 329 16.93 33.78 -0.35
CA PRO A 329 16.89 33.34 1.04
C PRO A 329 15.85 34.04 1.94
N PRO A 330 15.53 35.35 1.78
CA PRO A 330 14.46 35.99 2.53
C PRO A 330 13.06 35.37 2.32
N VAL A 331 12.79 34.71 1.19
CA VAL A 331 11.52 34.01 0.94
C VAL A 331 11.31 32.87 1.94
N LEU A 332 12.38 32.25 2.44
CA LEU A 332 12.30 31.12 3.36
C LEU A 332 11.69 31.48 4.72
N THR A 333 11.70 32.76 5.11
CA THR A 333 11.11 33.21 6.38
C THR A 333 9.58 33.03 6.38
N PHE A 334 8.94 33.12 5.21
CA PHE A 334 7.49 32.96 5.07
C PHE A 334 7.03 31.51 5.25
N ILE A 335 7.92 30.53 5.07
CA ILE A 335 7.62 29.10 5.20
C ILE A 335 7.37 28.72 6.67
N HIS A 336 7.99 29.43 7.62
CA HIS A 336 7.79 29.14 9.05
C HIS A 336 6.33 29.30 9.46
N ASP A 337 5.70 30.40 9.03
CA ASP A 337 4.32 30.71 9.38
C ASP A 337 3.32 30.07 8.41
N ASN A 338 3.78 29.65 7.23
CA ASN A 338 2.98 29.00 6.20
C ASN A 338 3.74 27.76 5.66
N PRO A 339 3.70 26.63 6.39
CA PRO A 339 4.37 25.41 5.97
C PRO A 339 3.93 24.97 4.58
N LEU A 340 4.88 24.53 3.76
CA LEU A 340 4.58 24.02 2.43
C LEU A 340 3.69 22.77 2.50
N ASN A 341 2.84 22.62 1.50
CA ASN A 341 2.04 21.43 1.31
C ASN A 341 2.98 20.22 1.13
N PRO A 342 2.90 19.18 1.98
CA PRO A 342 3.81 18.05 1.92
C PRO A 342 3.51 17.10 0.74
N VAL A 343 2.37 17.24 0.07
CA VAL A 343 1.94 16.39 -1.03
C VAL A 343 2.50 16.93 -2.35
N VAL A 344 3.72 16.51 -2.69
CA VAL A 344 4.45 16.96 -3.89
C VAL A 344 4.84 15.74 -4.73
N PHE A 345 4.11 15.50 -5.84
CA PHE A 345 4.37 14.37 -6.73
C PHE A 345 4.14 14.68 -8.22
N ALA A 346 4.72 13.85 -9.07
CA ALA A 346 4.42 13.71 -10.49
C ALA A 346 3.84 12.31 -10.75
N LYS A 347 2.64 12.20 -11.35
CA LYS A 347 1.94 10.92 -11.58
C LYS A 347 2.11 10.42 -13.00
N LYS A 348 2.09 9.08 -13.13
CA LYS A 348 2.08 8.39 -14.41
C LYS A 348 0.92 8.78 -15.34
N SER A 349 -0.18 9.30 -14.78
CA SER A 349 -1.31 9.85 -15.54
C SER A 349 -1.03 11.21 -16.21
N GLY A 350 0.19 11.75 -16.09
CA GLY A 350 0.57 13.04 -16.65
C GLY A 350 0.16 14.25 -15.80
N ARG A 351 -0.22 14.03 -14.54
CA ARG A 351 -0.65 15.09 -13.61
C ARG A 351 0.34 15.27 -12.46
N ILE A 352 0.48 16.50 -11.97
CA ILE A 352 1.15 16.80 -10.70
C ILE A 352 0.12 16.86 -9.57
N SER A 353 0.59 16.85 -8.31
CA SER A 353 -0.27 17.19 -7.18
C SER A 353 -0.61 18.68 -7.17
N GLU A 354 -1.81 19.02 -6.68
CA GLU A 354 -2.20 20.42 -6.40
C GLU A 354 -1.20 21.07 -5.43
N GLY A 355 -0.81 20.36 -4.38
CA GLY A 355 0.21 20.82 -3.43
C GLY A 355 1.55 21.17 -4.04
N PHE A 356 1.98 20.50 -5.13
CA PHE A 356 3.20 20.91 -5.83
C PHE A 356 3.01 22.27 -6.49
N ARG A 357 1.88 22.47 -7.19
CA ARG A 357 1.57 23.74 -7.84
C ARG A 357 1.40 24.87 -6.83
N GLU A 358 0.63 24.65 -5.77
CA GLU A 358 0.40 25.59 -4.67
C GLU A 358 1.72 26.04 -4.04
N ASN A 359 2.63 25.11 -3.76
CA ASN A 359 3.94 25.45 -3.21
C ASN A 359 4.74 26.35 -4.15
N VAL A 360 4.78 26.04 -5.45
CA VAL A 360 5.52 26.84 -6.42
C VAL A 360 4.90 28.23 -6.58
N GLU A 361 3.57 28.32 -6.71
CA GLU A 361 2.84 29.59 -6.77
C GLU A 361 3.10 30.46 -5.54
N PHE A 362 3.00 29.87 -4.34
CA PHE A 362 3.27 30.54 -3.08
C PHE A 362 4.69 31.10 -3.05
N LEU A 363 5.68 30.27 -3.39
CA LEU A 363 7.10 30.66 -3.37
C LEU A 363 7.42 31.78 -4.36
N LEU A 364 6.86 31.72 -5.58
CA LEU A 364 7.03 32.77 -6.59
C LEU A 364 6.36 34.08 -6.17
N THR A 365 5.16 34.00 -5.58
CA THR A 365 4.43 35.18 -5.07
C THR A 365 5.20 35.87 -3.94
N LYS A 366 5.79 35.09 -3.02
CA LYS A 366 6.64 35.64 -1.96
C LYS A 366 7.96 36.20 -2.49
N ALA A 367 8.52 35.63 -3.55
CA ALA A 367 9.69 36.20 -4.23
C ALA A 367 9.39 37.59 -4.81
N ASP A 368 8.24 37.77 -5.46
CA ASP A 368 7.80 39.07 -5.98
C ASP A 368 7.66 40.10 -4.86
N THR A 369 7.03 39.69 -3.74
CA THR A 369 6.88 40.53 -2.54
C THR A 369 8.23 40.99 -1.99
N VAL A 370 9.20 40.08 -1.86
CA VAL A 370 10.56 40.38 -1.37
C VAL A 370 11.31 41.30 -2.35
N ALA A 371 11.09 41.12 -3.65
CA ALA A 371 11.72 41.93 -4.69
C ALA A 371 11.05 43.30 -4.91
N GLY A 372 9.96 43.60 -4.19
CA GLY A 372 9.18 44.83 -4.38
C GLY A 372 8.49 44.92 -5.73
N GLN A 373 8.24 43.77 -6.37
CA GLN A 373 7.52 43.69 -7.65
C GLN A 373 6.02 43.86 -7.43
N PRO A 374 5.29 44.44 -8.39
CA PRO A 374 3.82 44.46 -8.34
C PRO A 374 3.26 43.03 -8.39
N GLU A 375 2.06 42.86 -7.85
CA GLU A 375 1.36 41.57 -7.90
C GLU A 375 1.14 41.14 -9.36
N ALA A 376 1.62 39.94 -9.69
CA ALA A 376 1.45 39.37 -11.02
C ALA A 376 -0.03 39.07 -11.28
N SER A 377 -0.50 39.30 -12.51
CA SER A 377 -1.81 38.79 -12.93
C SER A 377 -1.85 37.27 -12.86
N ARG A 378 -3.06 36.69 -12.77
CA ARG A 378 -3.21 35.23 -12.70
C ARG A 378 -2.55 34.51 -13.88
N GLU A 379 -2.69 35.06 -15.09
CA GLU A 379 -2.08 34.52 -16.31
C GLU A 379 -0.54 34.53 -16.24
N GLN A 380 0.06 35.63 -15.77
CA GLN A 380 1.51 35.73 -15.60
C GLN A 380 2.04 34.75 -14.54
N LEU A 381 1.33 34.61 -13.41
CA LEU A 381 1.70 33.66 -12.37
C LEU A 381 1.56 32.22 -12.85
N ASP A 382 0.51 31.90 -13.61
CA ASP A 382 0.28 30.57 -14.17
C ASP A 382 1.37 30.17 -15.16
N ALA A 383 1.77 31.09 -16.05
CA ALA A 383 2.85 30.87 -17.00
C ALA A 383 4.19 30.61 -16.29
N ARG A 384 4.59 31.48 -15.34
CA ARG A 384 5.82 31.34 -14.55
C ARG A 384 5.82 30.05 -13.71
N THR A 385 4.67 29.70 -13.14
CA THR A 385 4.50 28.48 -12.34
C THR A 385 4.71 27.25 -13.22
N ASN A 386 4.09 27.20 -14.40
CA ASN A 386 4.25 26.08 -15.34
C ASN A 386 5.70 25.94 -15.81
N GLU A 387 6.37 27.04 -16.14
CA GLU A 387 7.78 27.05 -16.52
C GLU A 387 8.68 26.55 -15.38
N ALA A 388 8.48 27.06 -14.17
CA ALA A 388 9.23 26.64 -12.99
C ALA A 388 9.04 25.15 -12.71
N ILE A 389 7.81 24.65 -12.71
CA ILE A 389 7.50 23.22 -12.52
C ILE A 389 8.18 22.37 -13.58
N GLY A 390 8.09 22.74 -14.85
CA GLY A 390 8.76 22.01 -15.93
C GLY A 390 10.28 21.97 -15.77
N SER A 391 10.89 23.07 -15.31
CA SER A 391 12.32 23.14 -15.03
C SER A 391 12.74 22.29 -13.82
N ILE A 392 11.98 22.36 -12.72
CA ILE A 392 12.17 21.53 -11.52
C ILE A 392 12.09 20.05 -11.88
N LEU A 393 11.07 19.64 -12.62
CA LEU A 393 10.85 18.25 -13.02
C LEU A 393 11.97 17.74 -13.93
N ARG A 394 12.40 18.52 -14.93
CA ARG A 394 13.56 18.13 -15.78
C ARG A 394 14.82 17.91 -14.97
N ARG A 395 15.11 18.79 -14.00
CA ARG A 395 16.27 18.62 -13.12
C ARG A 395 16.11 17.40 -12.21
N PHE A 396 14.94 17.22 -11.60
CA PHE A 396 14.69 16.09 -10.71
C PHE A 396 14.80 14.77 -11.46
N ARG A 397 14.20 14.69 -12.65
CA ARG A 397 14.28 13.55 -13.56
C ARG A 397 15.71 13.14 -13.87
N ALA A 398 16.61 14.09 -14.11
CA ALA A 398 18.03 13.80 -14.33
C ALA A 398 18.69 13.15 -13.11
N VAL A 399 18.37 13.62 -11.89
CA VAL A 399 18.89 13.04 -10.64
C VAL A 399 18.35 11.63 -10.41
N VAL A 400 17.04 11.42 -10.60
CA VAL A 400 16.39 10.12 -10.45
C VAL A 400 16.92 9.13 -11.49
N ALA A 401 17.07 9.54 -12.75
CA ALA A 401 17.63 8.70 -13.82
C ALA A 401 19.07 8.28 -13.52
N GLN A 402 19.93 9.22 -13.11
CA GLN A 402 21.29 8.90 -12.69
C GLN A 402 21.30 7.89 -11.55
N LYS A 403 20.38 8.00 -10.58
CA LYS A 403 20.30 7.04 -9.49
C LYS A 403 19.80 5.68 -9.97
N ALA A 404 18.83 5.63 -10.88
CA ALA A 404 18.36 4.39 -11.49
C ALA A 404 19.49 3.62 -12.20
N ASP A 405 20.42 4.32 -12.84
CA ASP A 405 21.56 3.70 -13.54
C ASP A 405 22.64 3.12 -12.60
N ASN A 406 22.67 3.57 -11.34
CA ASN A 406 23.74 3.25 -10.38
C ASN A 406 23.28 2.47 -9.14
N VAL A 407 21.97 2.28 -8.96
CA VAL A 407 21.41 1.52 -7.83
C VAL A 407 21.54 0.01 -8.07
N LEU A 408 21.50 -0.78 -7.00
CA LEU A 408 21.44 -2.24 -7.11
C LEU A 408 20.24 -2.67 -7.96
N LYS A 409 20.44 -3.72 -8.77
CA LYS A 409 19.47 -4.18 -9.77
C LYS A 409 18.08 -4.46 -9.18
N ASP A 410 18.03 -5.02 -7.97
CA ASP A 410 16.80 -5.36 -7.26
C ASP A 410 15.93 -4.14 -6.90
N TYR A 411 16.51 -2.92 -6.91
CA TYR A 411 15.84 -1.67 -6.58
C TYR A 411 15.69 -0.72 -7.76
N GLU A 412 16.26 -1.07 -8.93
CA GLU A 412 16.25 -0.20 -10.11
C GLU A 412 14.83 0.20 -10.50
N PHE A 413 13.88 -0.73 -10.43
CA PHE A 413 12.49 -0.50 -10.83
C PHE A 413 11.84 0.67 -10.06
N LEU A 414 12.15 0.85 -8.77
CA LEU A 414 11.63 1.97 -7.96
C LEU A 414 11.98 3.32 -8.58
N TRP A 415 13.23 3.46 -9.04
CA TRP A 415 13.71 4.70 -9.65
C TRP A 415 13.27 4.84 -11.10
N ARG A 416 13.15 3.74 -11.84
CA ARG A 416 12.61 3.76 -13.22
C ARG A 416 11.14 4.13 -13.26
N ASP A 417 10.36 3.69 -12.29
CA ASP A 417 8.96 4.07 -12.12
C ASP A 417 8.80 5.56 -11.84
N ASP A 418 9.68 6.13 -11.01
CA ASP A 418 9.74 7.58 -10.78
C ASP A 418 10.07 8.34 -12.07
N VAL A 419 11.11 7.92 -12.81
CA VAL A 419 11.44 8.51 -14.13
C VAL A 419 10.24 8.47 -15.07
N GLY A 420 9.61 7.30 -15.19
CA GLY A 420 8.46 7.11 -16.06
C GLY A 420 7.22 7.93 -15.67
N SER A 421 7.10 8.29 -14.40
CA SER A 421 6.03 9.16 -13.90
C SER A 421 6.33 10.63 -14.19
N ILE A 422 7.59 11.06 -14.05
CA ILE A 422 8.01 12.43 -14.39
C ILE A 422 7.93 12.67 -15.91
N ASP A 423 8.39 11.71 -16.72
CA ASP A 423 8.37 11.80 -18.19
C ASP A 423 6.92 11.92 -18.71
N ALA A 424 5.95 11.26 -18.07
CA ALA A 424 4.53 11.38 -18.41
C ALA A 424 3.99 12.81 -18.17
N VAL A 425 4.37 13.44 -17.05
CA VAL A 425 3.98 14.82 -16.75
C VAL A 425 4.62 15.80 -17.72
N LEU A 426 5.93 15.69 -17.96
CA LEU A 426 6.63 16.57 -18.90
C LEU A 426 6.01 16.51 -20.30
N SER A 427 5.67 15.30 -20.77
CA SER A 427 4.98 15.09 -22.05
C SER A 427 3.60 15.75 -22.09
N ALA A 428 2.83 15.67 -20.99
CA ALA A 428 1.50 16.27 -20.89
C ALA A 428 1.52 17.79 -20.80
N MET A 429 2.60 18.39 -20.29
CA MET A 429 2.78 19.84 -20.21
C MET A 429 3.09 20.49 -21.57
N HIS A 430 3.29 19.72 -22.64
CA HIS A 430 3.73 20.20 -23.96
C HIS A 430 5.04 21.02 -23.89
N LEU A 431 5.94 20.65 -22.97
CA LEU A 431 7.24 21.30 -22.73
C LEU A 431 8.43 20.48 -23.24
#